data_AF-A0A920DS16-F1
#
_entry.id   AF-A0A920DS16-F1
#
_cell.length_a   1.000
_cell.length_b   1.000
_cell.length_c   1.000
_cell.angle_alpha   90.00
_cell.angle_beta   90.00
_cell.angle_gamma   90.00
#
_symmetry.space_group_name_H-M   'P 1'
#
loop_
_entity.id
_entity.type
_entity.pdbx_description
1 polymer ?
#
loop_
_entity_poly.entity_id
_entity_poly.type
_entity_poly.pdbx_seq_one_letter_code
_entity_poly.pdbx_strand_id
1 'polypeptide(L)' 'MIGRIHEKRGGKRALIVGKTPGEEPSPDELKTYLDGKIAKWWIPDDVQFIEDMPHTATGKIQKTALRDMFADYQFPA' A
#
# COMPACT_ATOMS: atom_id res chain seq x y z
N MET A 1 0.35 4.72 1.01
CA MET A 1 -0.92 4.21 0.45
C MET A 1 -1.10 4.77 -0.95
N ILE A 2 -1.24 3.90 -1.94
CA ILE A 2 -1.52 4.29 -3.33
C ILE A 2 -2.98 3.92 -3.61
N GLY A 3 -3.79 4.93 -3.90
CA GLY A 3 -5.19 4.74 -4.30
C GLY A 3 -5.28 4.67 -5.83
N ARG A 4 -5.97 3.64 -6.34
CA ARG A 4 -6.44 3.60 -7.73
C ARG A 4 -7.94 3.90 -7.74
N ILE A 5 -8.38 4.70 -8.71
CA ILE A 5 -9.81 4.96 -8.89
C ILE A 5 -10.41 3.72 -9.55
N HIS A 6 -11.33 3.08 -8.84
CA HIS A 6 -12.18 1.99 -9.36
C HIS A 6 -13.55 2.56 -9.75
N GLU A 7 -14.18 1.98 -10.78
CA GLU A 7 -15.37 2.50 -11.47
C GLU A 7 -16.60 2.69 -10.55
N LYS A 8 -16.67 1.96 -9.43
CA LYS A 8 -17.67 2.18 -8.37
C LYS A 8 -17.12 3.16 -7.32
N ARG A 9 -17.85 4.26 -7.07
CA ARG A 9 -17.57 5.27 -6.03
C ARG A 9 -17.21 4.60 -4.69
N GLY A 10 -15.92 4.56 -4.38
CA GLY A 10 -15.33 3.84 -3.25
C GLY A 10 -14.06 3.10 -3.69
N GLY A 11 -13.01 3.84 -4.06
CA GLY A 11 -11.79 3.24 -4.61
C GLY A 11 -11.11 2.28 -3.62
N LYS A 12 -10.88 1.03 -4.04
CA LYS A 12 -10.02 0.08 -3.32
C LYS A 12 -8.64 0.71 -3.11
N ARG A 13 -8.08 0.57 -1.90
CA ARG A 13 -6.78 1.14 -1.51
C ARG A 13 -5.77 0.02 -1.31
N ALA A 14 -4.60 0.17 -1.93
CA ALA A 14 -3.47 -0.70 -1.67
C ALA A 14 -2.52 -0.02 -0.66
N LEU A 15 -2.12 -0.76 0.37
CA LEU A 15 -1.05 -0.37 1.26
C LEU A 15 0.26 -0.96 0.74
N ILE A 16 1.25 -0.11 0.52
CA ILE A 16 2.59 -0.52 0.09
C ILE A 16 3.49 -0.44 1.31
N VAL A 17 4.16 -1.53 1.63
CA VAL A 17 5.05 -1.66 2.78
C VAL A 17 6.45 -2.02 2.27
N GLY A 18 7.44 -1.20 2.61
CA GLY A 18 8.84 -1.56 2.38
C GLY A 18 9.26 -2.62 3.38
N LYS A 19 9.92 -3.68 2.92
CA LYS A 19 10.47 -4.70 3.82
C LYS A 19 11.65 -4.12 4.59
N THR A 20 11.61 -4.21 5.92
CA THR A 20 12.77 -3.95 6.77
C THR A 20 13.49 -5.27 7.01
N PRO A 21 14.82 -5.35 6.87
CA PRO A 21 15.54 -6.59 7.12
C PRO A 21 15.30 -7.07 8.56
N GLY A 22 14.71 -8.27 8.70
CA GLY A 22 14.36 -8.88 9.99
C GLY A 22 12.89 -8.77 10.39
N GLU A 23 12.05 -8.06 9.62
CA GLU A 23 10.62 -7.96 9.86
C GLU A 23 9.81 -8.38 8.62
N GLU A 24 8.96 -9.40 8.79
CA GLU A 24 8.08 -9.93 7.75
C GLU A 24 6.64 -10.00 8.28
N PRO A 25 5.98 -8.86 8.55
CA PRO A 25 4.61 -8.87 9.04
C PRO A 25 3.66 -9.40 7.96
N SER A 26 2.64 -10.15 8.38
CA SER A 26 1.63 -10.64 7.44
C SER A 26 0.67 -9.52 6.99
N PRO A 27 0.10 -9.59 5.77
CA PRO A 27 -0.96 -8.67 5.33
C PRO A 27 -2.10 -8.53 6.34
N ASP A 28 -2.53 -9.66 6.91
CA ASP A 28 -3.65 -9.75 7.85
C ASP A 28 -3.32 -9.10 9.20
N GLU A 29 -2.08 -9.26 9.67
CA GLU A 29 -1.59 -8.62 10.89
C GLU A 29 -1.56 -7.09 10.72
N LEU A 30 -1.14 -6.59 9.56
CA LEU A 30 -1.15 -5.16 9.26
C LEU A 30 -2.58 -4.60 9.18
N LYS A 31 -3.51 -5.33 8.55
CA LYS A 31 -4.93 -4.93 8.51
C LYS A 31 -5.52 -4.89 9.93
N THR A 32 -5.26 -5.91 10.73
CA THR A 32 -5.71 -5.99 12.13
C THR A 32 -5.07 -4.89 12.98
N TYR A 33 -3.79 -4.57 12.77
CA TYR A 33 -3.11 -3.47 13.46
C TYR A 33 -3.71 -2.10 13.13
N LEU A 34 -4.19 -1.93 11.89
CA LEU A 34 -4.86 -0.71 11.44
C LEU A 34 -6.31 -0.64 11.92
N ASP A 35 -6.97 -1.78 12.15
CA ASP A 35 -8.30 -1.84 12.75
C ASP A 35 -8.29 -1.20 14.14
N GLY A 36 -9.11 -0.17 14.33
CA GLY A 36 -9.15 0.64 15.55
C GLY A 36 -8.15 1.81 15.60
N LYS A 37 -7.14 1.87 14.72
CA LYS A 37 -6.25 3.05 14.57
C LYS A 37 -6.71 4.03 13.51
N ILE A 38 -7.36 3.52 12.47
CA ILE A 38 -7.93 4.32 11.38
C ILE A 38 -9.40 3.97 11.17
N ALA A 39 -10.14 4.85 10.49
CA ALA A 39 -11.52 4.56 10.16
C ALA A 39 -11.61 3.35 9.21
N LYS A 40 -12.62 2.49 9.38
CA LYS A 40 -12.76 1.25 8.58
C LYS A 40 -12.69 1.45 7.07
N TRP A 41 -13.22 2.57 6.57
CA TRP A 41 -13.18 2.92 5.15
C TRP A 41 -11.77 3.25 4.64
N TRP A 42 -10.79 3.50 5.51
CA TRP A 42 -9.37 3.68 5.20
C TRP A 42 -8.56 2.39 5.25
N ILE A 43 -9.12 1.30 5.77
CA ILE A 43 -8.42 0.01 5.79
C ILE A 43 -8.15 -0.40 4.33
N PRO A 44 -6.91 -0.79 3.99
CA PRO A 44 -6.57 -1.23 2.65
C PRO A 44 -7.25 -2.57 2.33
N ASP A 45 -7.76 -2.71 1.11
CA ASP A 45 -8.23 -3.99 0.58
C ASP A 45 -7.06 -4.97 0.45
N ASP A 46 -5.88 -4.45 0.10
CA ASP A 46 -4.71 -5.25 -0.19
C ASP A 46 -3.41 -4.61 0.34
N VAL A 47 -2.46 -5.46 0.74
CA VAL A 47 -1.15 -5.06 1.24
C VAL A 47 -0.07 -5.67 0.36
N GLN A 48 0.74 -4.82 -0.24
CA GLN A 48 1.83 -5.18 -1.12
C GLN A 48 3.17 -4.86 -0.48
N PHE A 49 4.08 -5.84 -0.51
CA PHE A 49 5.43 -5.67 0.02
C PHE A 49 6.41 -5.40 -1.11
N ILE A 50 7.25 -4.40 -0.94
CA ILE A 50 8.34 -4.08 -1.87
C ILE A 50 9.68 -4.21 -1.14
N GLU A 51 10.70 -4.63 -1.88
CA GLU A 51 12.05 -4.77 -1.33
C GLU A 51 12.65 -3.42 -0.95
N ASP A 52 12.48 -2.41 -1.80
CA ASP A 52 12.97 -1.06 -1.56
C ASP A 52 11.87 -0.02 -1.80
N MET A 53 11.74 0.94 -0.88
CA MET A 53 10.82 2.06 -1.03
C MET A 53 11.49 3.11 -1.91
N PRO A 54 10.97 3.39 -3.12
CA PRO A 54 11.63 4.32 -4.03
C PRO A 54 11.62 5.72 -3.41
N HIS A 55 12.82 6.27 -3.25
CA HIS A 55 13.03 7.59 -2.72
C HIS A 55 13.52 8.56 -3.81
N THR A 56 13.27 9.84 -3.60
CA THR A 56 13.87 10.93 -4.38
C THR A 56 15.28 11.21 -3.86
N ALA A 57 16.05 12.02 -4.58
CA ALA A 57 17.39 12.45 -4.15
C ALA A 57 17.44 13.15 -2.77
N THR A 58 16.29 13.55 -2.22
CA THR A 58 16.14 14.16 -0.89
C THR A 58 15.62 13.18 0.17
N GLY A 59 15.52 11.88 -0.14
CA GLY A 59 15.01 10.86 0.77
C GLY A 59 13.48 10.81 0.89
N LYS A 60 12.73 11.67 0.18
CA LYS A 60 11.26 11.61 0.18
C LYS A 60 10.74 10.48 -0.69
N ILE A 61 9.65 9.84 -0.28
CA ILE A 61 8.95 8.82 -1.07
C ILE A 61 8.59 9.33 -2.47
N GLN A 62 9.06 8.63 -3.49
CA GLN A 62 8.83 8.94 -4.89
C GLN A 62 7.52 8.28 -5.35
N LYS A 63 6.41 8.97 -5.14
CA LYS A 63 5.06 8.47 -5.48
C LYS A 63 4.88 8.14 -6.96
N THR A 64 5.60 8.83 -7.86
CA THR A 64 5.54 8.57 -9.30
C THR A 64 6.10 7.19 -9.64
N ALA A 65 7.28 6.84 -9.11
CA ALA A 65 7.86 5.52 -9.26
C ALA A 65 6.97 4.43 -8.67
N LEU A 66 6.39 4.65 -7.48
CA LEU A 66 5.40 3.72 -6.92
C LEU A 66 4.18 3.55 -7.83
N ARG A 67 3.72 4.62 -8.48
CA ARG A 67 2.56 4.52 -9.39
C ARG A 67 2.90 3.78 -10.67
N ASP A 68 4.15 3.85 -11.12
CA ASP A 68 4.67 3.12 -12.28
C ASP A 68 4.86 1.62 -11.97
N MET A 69 5.51 1.31 -10.85
CA MET A 69 5.68 -0.07 -10.35
C MET A 69 4.35 -0.80 -10.18
N PHE A 70 3.31 -0.08 -9.76
CA PHE A 70 1.96 -0.61 -9.53
C PHE A 70 0.98 -0.18 -10.64
N ALA A 71 1.46 0.21 -11.82
CA ALA A 71 0.60 0.66 -12.92
C ALA A 71 -0.33 -0.47 -13.40
N ASP A 72 0.20 -1.68 -13.51
CA ASP A 72 -0.53 -2.88 -13.94
C ASP A 72 -1.18 -3.63 -12.77
N TYR A 73 -0.89 -3.22 -11.53
CA TYR A 73 -1.39 -3.89 -10.34
C TYR A 73 -2.93 -3.90 -10.31
N GLN A 74 -3.50 -5.10 -10.27
CA GLN A 74 -4.92 -5.33 -10.13
C GLN A 74 -5.23 -5.73 -8.70
N PHE A 75 -6.26 -5.10 -8.13
CA PHE A 75 -6.75 -5.50 -6.82
C PHE A 75 -7.31 -6.92 -6.92
N PRO A 76 -7.09 -7.76 -5.89
CA PRO A 76 -7.79 -9.04 -5.80
C PRO A 76 -9.32 -8.80 -5.82
N ALA A 77 -10.03 -9.74 -6.46
CA ALA A 77 -11.48 -9.68 -6.67
C ALA A 77 -12.23 -9.48 -5.33
#